data_AF-A0A9W6Y209-F1
#
_entry.id   AF-A0A9W6Y209-F1
#
_cell.length_a   1.000
_cell.length_b   1.000
_cell.length_c   1.000
_cell.angle_alpha   90.00
_cell.angle_beta   90.00
_cell.angle_gamma   90.00
#
_symmetry.space_group_name_H-M   'P 1'
#
loop_
_entity.id
_entity.type
_entity.pdbx_description
1 polymer ?
#
loop_
_entity_poly.entity_id
_entity_poly.type
_entity_poly.pdbx_seq_one_letter_code
_entity_poly.pdbx_strand_id
1 'polypeptide(L)'
;MKSVVCAVVGDGRFFVVRIEAFQKVGELSNRIKERRASIITGDTADMWLYLARKDNGWLKESDPDAKWLAAGHFPTGILSIMQNGENKMSPLHRVDHAAFGFPDEDDEEAEDGVIHVLVAFPEMNMRDIPRKRHPLRQRRWDKLNAVVDRKKREEAVESDALADLGLCLEDLQRVLDVKNYDQPAKLVPDEMLNVLHGYLNLLAEAYGKFDHENQWLFTFPVIVSICALFDDIRIHANEAVVGDEVSASITFELVLERGDSHVCIVDAKRGIRQGLAQAYVGSEVFAETKMVKNVYSIVTCFTQWVFLKNRDDQTEQSWVVPMSLKNDAPTRESVKDVAGRVYAFLSEIK
;
A
#
# COMPACT_ATOMS: atom_id res chain seq x y z
N MET A 1 -37.82 13.73 -18.57
CA MET A 1 -36.39 13.56 -18.92
C MET A 1 -35.56 14.03 -17.73
N LYS A 2 -34.39 13.43 -17.49
CA LYS A 2 -33.46 13.81 -16.40
C LYS A 2 -32.26 14.56 -16.98
N SER A 3 -31.84 15.62 -16.31
CA SER A 3 -30.63 16.38 -16.64
C SER A 3 -29.56 16.09 -15.60
N VAL A 4 -28.51 15.37 -15.99
CA VAL A 4 -27.47 14.89 -15.07
C VAL A 4 -26.16 15.60 -15.38
N VAL A 5 -25.63 16.33 -14.40
CA VAL A 5 -24.30 16.95 -14.50
C VAL A 5 -23.24 15.92 -14.11
N CYS A 6 -22.37 15.60 -15.05
CA CYS A 6 -21.29 14.63 -14.90
C CYS A 6 -19.94 15.33 -14.84
N ALA A 7 -19.04 14.77 -14.03
CA ALA A 7 -17.62 15.14 -13.99
C ALA A 7 -16.77 13.89 -14.23
N VAL A 8 -15.86 13.95 -15.21
CA VAL A 8 -14.85 12.91 -15.40
C VAL A 8 -13.70 13.18 -14.44
N VAL A 9 -13.43 12.21 -13.57
CA VAL A 9 -12.33 12.26 -12.63
C VAL A 9 -11.00 12.36 -13.41
N GLY A 10 -10.13 13.29 -13.03
CA GLY A 10 -8.84 13.51 -13.69
C GLY A 10 -8.86 14.38 -14.96
N ASP A 11 -9.99 14.52 -15.66
CA ASP A 11 -10.14 15.46 -16.80
C ASP A 11 -10.66 16.84 -16.35
N GLY A 12 -11.43 16.87 -15.26
CA GLY A 12 -11.92 18.09 -14.62
C GLY A 12 -13.04 18.81 -15.35
N ARG A 13 -13.43 18.41 -16.57
CA ARG A 13 -14.51 19.10 -17.28
C ARG A 13 -15.87 18.57 -16.88
N PHE A 14 -16.76 19.49 -16.50
CA PHE A 14 -18.17 19.20 -16.29
C PHE A 14 -18.91 19.15 -17.64
N PHE A 15 -19.97 18.34 -17.70
CA PHE A 15 -20.87 18.30 -18.84
C PHE A 15 -22.22 17.74 -18.43
N VAL A 16 -23.25 18.15 -19.17
CA VAL A 16 -24.60 17.68 -18.96
C VAL A 16 -24.89 16.50 -19.89
N VAL A 17 -25.51 15.46 -19.34
CA VAL A 17 -26.09 14.34 -20.07
C VAL A 17 -27.59 14.32 -19.81
N ARG A 18 -28.37 14.26 -20.89
CA ARG A 18 -29.81 14.06 -20.83
C ARG A 18 -30.14 12.58 -20.98
N ILE A 19 -31.03 12.07 -20.15
CA ILE A 19 -31.41 10.66 -20.17
C ILE A 19 -32.87 10.47 -19.72
N GLU A 20 -33.57 9.47 -20.25
CA GLU A 20 -34.93 9.18 -19.81
C GLU A 20 -34.96 8.47 -18.47
N ALA A 21 -35.95 8.80 -17.65
CA ALA A 21 -36.06 8.33 -16.26
C ALA A 21 -36.09 6.80 -16.16
N PHE A 22 -36.75 6.13 -17.11
CA PHE A 22 -36.88 4.67 -17.17
C PHE A 22 -35.62 3.95 -17.68
N GLN A 23 -34.66 4.67 -18.26
CA GLN A 23 -33.42 4.08 -18.78
C GLN A 23 -32.50 3.65 -17.62
N LYS A 24 -31.61 2.71 -17.91
CA LYS A 24 -30.68 2.17 -16.91
C LYS A 24 -29.41 3.00 -16.80
N VAL A 25 -28.71 2.87 -15.68
CA VAL A 25 -27.37 3.46 -15.49
C VAL A 25 -26.38 2.97 -16.55
N GLY A 26 -26.50 1.73 -17.04
CA GLY A 26 -25.69 1.27 -18.19
C GLY A 26 -25.90 2.11 -19.46
N GLU A 27 -27.11 2.63 -19.68
CA GLU A 27 -27.40 3.53 -20.80
C GLU A 27 -26.87 4.94 -20.54
N LEU A 28 -26.88 5.39 -19.28
CA LEU A 28 -26.18 6.61 -18.86
C LEU A 28 -24.69 6.51 -19.18
N SER A 29 -24.09 5.34 -18.95
CA SER A 29 -22.69 5.08 -19.26
C SER A 29 -22.38 5.25 -20.74
N ASN A 30 -23.23 4.70 -21.62
CA ASN A 30 -23.09 4.85 -23.07
C ASN A 30 -23.15 6.33 -23.49
N ARG A 31 -24.15 7.08 -22.99
CA ARG A 31 -24.32 8.50 -23.33
C ARG A 31 -23.16 9.38 -22.85
N ILE A 32 -22.61 9.08 -21.67
CA ILE A 32 -21.40 9.75 -21.17
C ILE A 32 -20.23 9.54 -22.14
N LYS A 33 -20.00 8.30 -22.57
CA LYS A 33 -18.95 7.96 -23.54
C LYS A 33 -19.16 8.67 -24.88
N GLU A 34 -20.37 8.65 -25.44
CA GLU A 34 -20.68 9.36 -26.69
C GLU A 34 -20.41 10.86 -26.58
N ARG A 35 -20.78 11.47 -25.45
CA ARG A 35 -20.58 12.90 -25.21
C ARG A 35 -19.11 13.29 -25.04
N ARG A 36 -18.27 12.37 -24.57
CA ARG A 36 -16.85 12.59 -24.26
C ARG A 36 -15.95 11.54 -24.91
N ALA A 37 -16.23 11.16 -26.16
CA ALA A 37 -15.52 10.08 -26.85
C ALA A 37 -14.02 10.36 -27.08
N SER A 38 -13.60 11.63 -27.07
CA SER A 38 -12.19 12.02 -27.19
C SER A 38 -11.37 11.78 -25.91
N ILE A 39 -12.04 11.64 -24.76
CA ILE A 39 -11.42 11.46 -23.44
C ILE A 39 -11.66 10.03 -22.94
N ILE A 40 -12.83 9.46 -23.24
CA ILE A 40 -13.24 8.12 -22.80
C ILE A 40 -13.02 7.14 -23.96
N THR A 41 -11.81 6.59 -24.03
CA THR A 41 -11.37 5.69 -25.12
C THR A 41 -11.58 4.20 -24.83
N GLY A 42 -11.74 3.82 -23.56
CA GLY A 42 -11.97 2.42 -23.11
C GLY A 42 -13.41 1.92 -23.25
N ASP A 43 -13.68 0.68 -22.82
CA ASP A 43 -15.03 0.12 -22.79
C ASP A 43 -15.87 0.80 -21.69
N THR A 44 -17.15 1.03 -21.97
CA THR A 44 -18.15 1.44 -20.96
C THR A 44 -18.27 0.45 -19.80
N ALA A 45 -17.96 -0.83 -20.02
CA ALA A 45 -17.93 -1.85 -18.98
C ALA A 45 -16.87 -1.57 -17.90
N ASP A 46 -15.81 -0.85 -18.27
CA ASP A 46 -14.74 -0.44 -17.37
C ASP A 46 -15.04 0.91 -16.70
N MET A 47 -16.20 1.53 -16.96
CA MET A 47 -16.56 2.81 -16.36
C MET A 47 -17.31 2.62 -15.04
N TRP A 48 -16.86 3.33 -13.99
CA TRP A 48 -17.54 3.36 -12.71
C TRP A 48 -18.21 4.73 -12.50
N LEU A 49 -19.50 4.69 -12.17
CA LEU A 49 -20.30 5.87 -11.87
C LEU A 49 -20.59 5.94 -10.38
N TYR A 50 -20.38 7.12 -9.79
CA TYR A 50 -20.68 7.40 -8.39
C TYR A 50 -21.59 8.61 -8.28
N LEU A 51 -22.56 8.57 -7.37
CA LEU A 51 -23.31 9.74 -6.96
C LEU A 51 -22.33 10.73 -6.31
N ALA A 52 -22.34 11.98 -6.76
CA ALA A 52 -21.49 13.04 -6.23
C ALA A 52 -22.03 13.60 -4.90
N ARG A 53 -22.33 12.71 -3.95
CA ARG A 53 -22.87 13.06 -2.64
C ARG A 53 -21.80 12.98 -1.56
N LYS A 54 -21.61 14.09 -0.85
CA LYS A 54 -20.71 14.21 0.29
C LYS A 54 -21.55 14.56 1.52
N ASP A 55 -21.36 13.81 2.60
CA ASP A 55 -22.18 13.91 3.80
C ASP A 55 -23.68 13.74 3.48
N ASN A 56 -24.48 14.82 3.60
CA ASN A 56 -25.93 14.83 3.33
C ASN A 56 -26.32 15.66 2.09
N GLY A 57 -25.36 16.09 1.28
CA GLY A 57 -25.62 17.02 0.16
C GLY A 57 -24.92 16.63 -1.13
N TRP A 58 -25.36 17.25 -2.22
CA TRP A 58 -24.65 17.18 -3.50
C TRP A 58 -23.39 18.04 -3.49
N LEU A 59 -22.38 17.59 -4.21
CA LEU A 59 -21.18 18.36 -4.50
C LEU A 59 -21.54 19.54 -5.42
N LYS A 60 -21.17 20.75 -5.03
CA LYS A 60 -21.39 21.98 -5.80
C LYS A 60 -20.11 22.39 -6.51
N GLU A 61 -20.23 22.97 -7.70
CA GLU A 61 -19.09 23.53 -8.47
C GLU A 61 -18.31 24.58 -7.66
N SER A 62 -19.01 25.30 -6.79
CA SER A 62 -18.38 26.28 -5.90
C SER A 62 -17.55 25.67 -4.77
N ASP A 63 -17.73 24.37 -4.47
CA ASP A 63 -17.02 23.67 -3.41
C ASP A 63 -15.52 23.57 -3.71
N PRO A 64 -14.66 23.62 -2.68
CA PRO A 64 -13.23 23.43 -2.85
C PRO A 64 -12.90 22.14 -3.62
N ASP A 65 -13.57 21.03 -3.31
CA ASP A 65 -13.31 19.74 -3.97
C ASP A 65 -13.68 19.78 -5.46
N ALA A 66 -14.76 20.45 -5.84
CA ALA A 66 -15.18 20.57 -7.24
C ALA A 66 -14.27 21.52 -8.05
N LYS A 67 -13.84 22.63 -7.46
CA LYS A 67 -12.88 23.55 -8.11
C LYS A 67 -11.54 22.88 -8.41
N TRP A 68 -11.09 22.05 -7.48
CA TRP A 68 -9.87 21.28 -7.64
C TRP A 68 -10.05 20.18 -8.69
N LEU A 69 -11.20 19.51 -8.69
CA LEU A 69 -11.58 18.59 -9.77
C LEU A 69 -11.51 19.31 -11.12
N ALA A 70 -12.09 20.51 -11.22
CA ALA A 70 -12.09 21.32 -12.44
C ALA A 70 -10.71 21.74 -12.96
N ALA A 71 -9.74 21.88 -12.04
CA ALA A 71 -8.34 22.14 -12.36
C ALA A 71 -7.56 20.87 -12.76
N GLY A 72 -8.21 19.70 -12.86
CA GLY A 72 -7.57 18.43 -13.16
C GLY A 72 -6.94 17.75 -11.95
N HIS A 73 -7.24 18.22 -10.73
CA HIS A 73 -6.75 17.63 -9.49
C HIS A 73 -7.77 16.67 -8.87
N PHE A 74 -7.34 15.84 -7.92
CA PHE A 74 -8.20 14.82 -7.31
C PHE A 74 -8.19 14.92 -5.78
N PRO A 75 -9.11 15.70 -5.19
CA PRO A 75 -9.04 16.03 -3.76
C PRO A 75 -9.70 14.96 -2.87
N THR A 76 -9.32 14.94 -1.59
CA THR A 76 -9.74 13.91 -0.61
C THR A 76 -11.26 13.80 -0.43
N GLY A 77 -12.02 14.88 -0.65
CA GLY A 77 -13.47 14.81 -0.64
C GLY A 77 -14.04 13.89 -1.72
N ILE A 78 -13.49 13.95 -2.95
CA ILE A 78 -13.92 13.09 -4.06
C ILE A 78 -13.59 11.62 -3.79
N LEU A 79 -12.43 11.35 -3.18
CA LEU A 79 -12.07 10.00 -2.72
C LEU A 79 -13.09 9.44 -1.72
N SER A 80 -13.50 10.26 -0.75
CA SER A 80 -14.47 9.85 0.27
C SER A 80 -15.83 9.51 -0.36
N ILE A 81 -16.23 10.25 -1.39
CA ILE A 81 -17.44 9.95 -2.17
C ILE A 81 -17.32 8.59 -2.87
N MET A 82 -16.18 8.30 -3.51
CA MET A 82 -15.98 7.07 -4.28
C MET A 82 -15.76 5.83 -3.40
N GLN A 83 -15.20 5.99 -2.20
CA GLN A 83 -15.01 4.91 -1.23
C GLN A 83 -16.30 4.54 -0.50
N ASN A 84 -17.28 5.44 -0.45
CA ASN A 84 -18.60 5.11 0.06
C ASN A 84 -19.34 4.20 -0.94
N GLY A 85 -19.48 2.92 -0.58
CA GLY A 85 -20.15 1.92 -1.41
C GLY A 85 -21.59 2.27 -1.80
N GLU A 86 -22.29 3.07 -0.98
CA GLU A 86 -23.66 3.53 -1.26
C GLU A 86 -23.73 4.52 -2.43
N ASN A 87 -22.64 5.24 -2.70
CA ASN A 87 -22.56 6.16 -3.82
C ASN A 87 -22.30 5.43 -5.14
N LYS A 88 -21.81 4.18 -5.12
CA LYS A 88 -21.52 3.44 -6.35
C LYS A 88 -22.82 3.04 -7.05
N MET A 89 -22.98 3.47 -8.29
CA MET A 89 -24.19 3.21 -9.07
C MET A 89 -24.12 1.84 -9.75
N SER A 90 -25.15 1.04 -9.58
CA SER A 90 -25.29 -0.24 -10.29
C SER A 90 -25.76 0.00 -11.73
N PRO A 91 -25.10 -0.59 -12.75
CA PRO A 91 -25.50 -0.44 -14.16
C PRO A 91 -26.91 -0.99 -14.46
N LEU A 92 -27.43 -1.85 -13.57
CA LEU A 92 -28.74 -2.48 -13.73
C LEU A 92 -29.89 -1.64 -13.17
N HIS A 93 -29.60 -0.64 -12.33
CA HIS A 93 -30.62 0.25 -11.78
C HIS A 93 -31.11 1.25 -12.82
N ARG A 94 -32.36 1.69 -12.66
CA ARG A 94 -32.93 2.78 -13.46
C ARG A 94 -32.43 4.14 -12.94
N VAL A 95 -32.40 5.13 -13.81
CA VAL A 95 -32.00 6.50 -13.43
C VAL A 95 -32.99 7.14 -12.46
N ASP A 96 -34.27 6.79 -12.54
CA ASP A 96 -35.33 7.23 -11.62
C ASP A 96 -35.32 6.53 -10.25
N HIS A 97 -34.32 5.69 -9.96
CA HIS A 97 -34.21 5.02 -8.69
C HIS A 97 -34.17 6.05 -7.55
N ALA A 98 -35.05 5.91 -6.56
CA ALA A 98 -35.23 6.90 -5.49
C ALA A 98 -33.93 7.25 -4.74
N ALA A 99 -33.03 6.28 -4.60
CA ALA A 99 -31.71 6.50 -3.99
C ALA A 99 -30.83 7.52 -4.75
N PHE A 100 -31.02 7.67 -6.06
CA PHE A 100 -30.21 8.59 -6.87
C PHE A 100 -30.70 10.03 -6.76
N GLY A 101 -32.03 10.25 -6.74
CA GLY A 101 -32.62 11.57 -6.51
C GLY A 101 -32.19 12.63 -7.53
N PHE A 102 -32.06 12.26 -8.81
CA PHE A 102 -31.74 13.22 -9.87
C PHE A 102 -32.92 14.14 -10.18
N PRO A 103 -32.69 15.45 -10.39
CA PRO A 103 -33.75 16.41 -10.71
C PRO A 103 -34.36 16.12 -12.08
N ASP A 104 -35.64 16.44 -12.23
CA ASP A 104 -36.27 16.49 -13.54
C ASP A 104 -35.75 17.71 -14.32
N GLU A 105 -35.77 17.63 -15.65
CA GLU A 105 -35.27 18.73 -16.51
C GLU A 105 -36.03 20.05 -16.29
N ASP A 106 -37.31 19.95 -15.92
CA ASP A 106 -38.21 21.10 -15.68
C ASP A 106 -38.37 21.40 -14.18
N ASP A 107 -37.49 20.86 -13.32
CA ASP A 107 -37.54 21.09 -11.88
C ASP A 107 -37.07 22.50 -11.52
N GLU A 108 -38.02 23.40 -11.23
CA GLU A 108 -37.75 24.80 -10.86
C GLU A 108 -36.97 24.92 -9.53
N GLU A 109 -36.93 23.86 -8.70
CA GLU A 109 -36.18 23.81 -7.45
C GLU A 109 -34.76 23.24 -7.63
N ALA A 110 -34.39 22.84 -8.85
CA ALA A 110 -33.05 22.32 -9.13
C ALA A 110 -31.98 23.39 -8.87
N GLU A 111 -31.00 23.05 -8.05
CA GLU A 111 -29.89 23.95 -7.73
C GLU A 111 -28.88 24.02 -8.88
N ASP A 112 -28.58 25.26 -9.32
CA ASP A 112 -27.52 25.52 -10.29
C ASP A 112 -26.13 25.13 -9.77
N GLY A 113 -25.27 24.67 -10.68
CA GLY A 113 -23.88 24.33 -10.37
C GLY A 113 -23.72 23.05 -9.54
N VAL A 114 -24.75 22.20 -9.44
CA VAL A 114 -24.66 20.91 -8.76
C VAL A 114 -24.07 19.84 -9.67
N ILE A 115 -23.09 19.10 -9.15
CA ILE A 115 -22.51 17.92 -9.79
C ILE A 115 -23.29 16.71 -9.27
N HIS A 116 -23.76 15.87 -10.18
CA HIS A 116 -24.62 14.72 -9.85
C HIS A 116 -23.85 13.41 -9.91
N VAL A 117 -22.97 13.25 -10.90
CA VAL A 117 -22.26 11.98 -11.15
C VAL A 117 -20.77 12.21 -11.34
N LEU A 118 -19.97 11.41 -10.63
CA LEU A 118 -18.54 11.26 -10.87
C LEU A 118 -18.29 10.04 -11.74
N VAL A 119 -17.47 10.21 -12.77
CA VAL A 119 -17.09 9.18 -13.73
C VAL A 119 -15.63 8.81 -13.50
N ALA A 120 -15.36 7.54 -13.19
CA ALA A 120 -14.01 7.04 -12.90
C ALA A 120 -13.69 5.77 -13.70
N PHE A 121 -12.39 5.47 -13.87
CA PHE A 121 -11.89 4.26 -14.55
C PHE A 121 -10.91 3.49 -13.66
N PRO A 122 -10.85 2.14 -13.77
CA PRO A 122 -9.91 1.28 -13.05
C PRO A 122 -8.44 1.64 -13.33
N GLU A 123 -8.14 2.10 -14.55
CA GLU A 123 -6.80 2.48 -14.99
C GLU A 123 -6.41 3.92 -14.65
N MET A 124 -7.30 4.71 -14.00
CA MET A 124 -6.87 5.96 -13.37
C MET A 124 -5.91 5.58 -12.25
N ASN A 125 -4.61 5.55 -12.57
CA ASN A 125 -3.55 5.38 -11.61
C ASN A 125 -3.74 6.41 -10.51
N MET A 126 -4.20 5.95 -9.34
CA MET A 126 -4.25 6.74 -8.13
C MET A 126 -2.88 7.30 -7.72
N ARG A 127 -1.81 6.98 -8.46
CA ARG A 127 -0.42 7.38 -8.28
C ARG A 127 -0.19 8.89 -8.44
N ASP A 128 -0.96 9.58 -9.29
CA ASP A 128 -0.76 11.02 -9.56
C ASP A 128 -1.60 11.95 -8.66
N ILE A 129 -2.24 11.41 -7.63
CA ILE A 129 -3.05 12.18 -6.69
C ILE A 129 -2.12 12.80 -5.63
N PRO A 130 -2.07 14.14 -5.47
CA PRO A 130 -1.43 14.76 -4.31
C PRO A 130 -2.29 14.49 -3.07
N ARG A 131 -2.16 13.29 -2.51
CA ARG A 131 -2.63 13.00 -1.15
C ARG A 131 -1.85 13.94 -0.26
N LYS A 132 -2.51 14.73 0.58
CA LYS A 132 -1.83 15.57 1.57
C LYS A 132 -1.07 14.65 2.51
N ARG A 133 0.21 14.40 2.18
CA ARG A 133 1.07 13.47 2.91
C ARG A 133 1.19 13.94 4.33
N HIS A 134 1.32 12.99 5.25
CA HIS A 134 1.49 13.36 6.64
C HIS A 134 2.73 14.26 6.77
N PRO A 135 2.62 15.48 7.33
CA PRO A 135 3.70 16.45 7.32
C PRO A 135 4.99 15.92 7.98
N LEU A 136 4.88 15.02 8.96
CA LEU A 136 6.05 14.40 9.58
C LEU A 136 6.74 13.43 8.63
N ARG A 137 6.00 12.59 7.91
CA ARG A 137 6.56 11.65 6.93
C ARG A 137 7.23 12.39 5.78
N GLN A 138 6.63 13.44 5.24
CA GLN A 138 7.28 14.26 4.20
C GLN A 138 8.61 14.86 4.68
N ARG A 139 8.66 15.41 5.91
CA ARG A 139 9.92 15.92 6.48
C ARG A 139 10.99 14.83 6.63
N ARG A 140 10.59 13.58 6.87
CA ARG A 140 11.53 12.45 6.90
C ARG A 140 12.04 12.16 5.49
N TRP A 141 11.19 12.16 4.48
CA TRP A 141 11.59 11.95 3.08
C TRP A 141 12.59 12.99 2.60
N ASP A 142 12.34 14.28 2.86
CA ASP A 142 13.26 15.35 2.49
C ASP A 142 14.66 15.14 3.11
N LYS A 143 14.71 14.71 4.38
CA LYS A 143 15.96 14.40 5.09
C LYS A 143 16.61 13.11 4.57
N LEU A 144 15.83 12.09 4.23
CA LEU A 144 16.32 10.84 3.67
C LEU A 144 16.96 11.07 2.30
N ASN A 145 16.32 11.85 1.43
CA ASN A 145 16.90 12.22 0.14
C ASN A 145 18.22 12.95 0.31
N ALA A 146 18.33 13.87 1.28
CA ALA A 146 19.60 14.52 1.56
C ALA A 146 20.72 13.52 1.95
N VAL A 147 20.40 12.43 2.66
CA VAL A 147 21.34 11.35 2.99
C VAL A 147 21.69 10.53 1.75
N VAL A 148 20.69 10.15 0.95
CA VAL A 148 20.86 9.37 -0.29
C VAL A 148 21.69 10.16 -1.32
N ASP A 149 21.37 11.43 -1.57
CA ASP A 149 22.06 12.30 -2.52
C ASP A 149 23.50 12.61 -2.10
N ARG A 150 23.74 12.75 -0.79
CA ARG A 150 25.10 12.86 -0.27
C ARG A 150 25.88 11.59 -0.58
N LYS A 151 25.27 10.42 -0.40
CA LYS A 151 25.93 9.14 -0.61
C LYS A 151 26.22 8.86 -2.09
N LYS A 152 25.27 9.12 -2.97
CA LYS A 152 25.46 9.03 -4.44
C LYS A 152 26.64 9.90 -4.91
N ARG A 153 26.77 11.11 -4.37
CA ARG A 153 27.89 12.01 -4.66
C ARG A 153 29.24 11.50 -4.14
N GLU A 154 29.28 10.92 -2.96
CA GLU A 154 30.52 10.37 -2.37
C GLU A 154 31.03 9.15 -3.14
N GLU A 155 30.13 8.29 -3.61
CA GLU A 155 30.49 7.02 -4.26
C GLU A 155 30.56 7.12 -5.79
N ALA A 156 30.23 8.28 -6.37
CA ALA A 156 30.10 8.50 -7.82
C ALA A 156 29.18 7.45 -8.49
N VAL A 157 28.16 7.00 -7.76
CA VAL A 157 27.18 6.00 -8.21
C VAL A 157 25.95 6.73 -8.75
N GLU A 158 25.62 6.47 -10.03
CA GLU A 158 24.37 6.94 -10.66
C GLU A 158 23.18 5.98 -10.41
N SER A 159 23.41 4.84 -9.76
CA SER A 159 22.36 3.85 -9.44
C SER A 159 21.44 4.35 -8.32
N ASP A 160 20.14 4.23 -8.54
CA ASP A 160 19.11 4.44 -7.51
C ASP A 160 18.84 3.17 -6.69
N ALA A 161 19.49 2.05 -6.99
CA ALA A 161 19.28 0.78 -6.28
C ALA A 161 19.91 0.83 -4.90
N LEU A 162 19.07 0.67 -3.86
CA LEU A 162 19.54 0.81 -2.48
C LEU A 162 20.53 -0.29 -2.05
N ALA A 163 20.55 -1.42 -2.75
CA ALA A 163 21.53 -2.48 -2.54
C ALA A 163 22.97 -2.04 -2.87
N ASP A 164 23.11 -1.03 -3.74
CA ASP A 164 24.40 -0.49 -4.17
C ASP A 164 24.88 0.66 -3.28
N LEU A 165 23.97 1.27 -2.50
CA LEU A 165 24.27 2.41 -1.64
C LEU A 165 24.72 1.95 -0.25
N GLY A 166 25.94 2.30 0.14
CA GLY A 166 26.51 1.99 1.46
C GLY A 166 25.95 2.84 2.61
N LEU A 167 24.62 2.95 2.75
CA LEU A 167 23.98 3.89 3.67
C LEU A 167 24.36 3.62 5.14
N CYS A 168 24.67 4.69 5.86
CA CYS A 168 24.99 4.65 7.28
C CYS A 168 23.72 4.45 8.12
N LEU A 169 23.62 3.31 8.80
CA LEU A 169 22.45 2.96 9.62
C LEU A 169 22.16 4.01 10.71
N GLU A 170 23.20 4.52 11.36
CA GLU A 170 23.06 5.51 12.42
C GLU A 170 22.47 6.84 11.91
N ASP A 171 22.83 7.24 10.69
CA ASP A 171 22.26 8.44 10.08
C ASP A 171 20.78 8.24 9.76
N LEU A 172 20.41 7.07 9.23
CA LEU A 172 19.01 6.73 8.96
C LEU A 172 18.18 6.69 10.25
N GLN A 173 18.70 6.06 11.31
CA GLN A 173 18.02 5.99 12.60
C GLN A 173 17.79 7.39 13.20
N ARG A 174 18.75 8.31 13.04
CA ARG A 174 18.61 9.71 13.46
C ARG A 174 17.59 10.48 12.63
N VAL A 175 17.58 10.29 11.31
CA VAL A 175 16.61 10.93 10.41
C VAL A 175 15.18 10.47 10.72
N LEU A 176 15.02 9.18 10.99
CA LEU A 176 13.72 8.54 11.22
C LEU A 176 13.23 8.62 12.66
N ASP A 177 14.06 9.11 13.59
CA ASP A 177 13.78 9.14 15.04
C ASP A 177 13.30 7.77 15.55
N VAL A 178 14.09 6.73 15.24
CA VAL A 178 13.71 5.34 15.49
C VAL A 178 13.60 5.07 16.99
N LYS A 179 12.45 4.53 17.40
CA LYS A 179 12.23 4.08 18.79
C LYS A 179 12.29 2.56 18.89
N ASN A 180 12.90 2.07 19.97
CA ASN A 180 12.95 0.64 20.24
C ASN A 180 11.69 0.17 20.98
N TYR A 181 11.25 -1.05 20.67
CA TYR A 181 10.17 -1.73 21.39
C TYR A 181 10.46 -3.23 21.57
N ASP A 182 9.71 -3.88 22.46
CA ASP A 182 9.74 -5.33 22.64
C ASP A 182 8.66 -5.98 21.76
N GLN A 183 9.05 -6.78 20.77
CA GLN A 183 8.09 -7.52 19.94
C GLN A 183 7.55 -8.72 20.74
N PRO A 184 6.26 -8.80 21.09
CA PRO A 184 5.71 -9.94 21.82
C PRO A 184 5.80 -11.24 21.01
N ALA A 185 5.75 -12.37 21.71
CA ALA A 185 5.62 -13.70 21.12
C ALA A 185 4.24 -14.29 21.43
N LYS A 186 3.65 -14.99 20.45
CA LYS A 186 2.42 -15.78 20.62
C LYS A 186 2.71 -17.27 20.49
N LEU A 187 1.84 -18.09 21.06
CA LEU A 187 1.96 -19.55 20.95
C LEU A 187 1.68 -19.98 19.51
N VAL A 188 2.61 -20.75 18.96
CA VAL A 188 2.47 -21.45 17.67
C VAL A 188 2.16 -22.92 17.97
N PRO A 189 1.28 -23.59 17.20
CA PRO A 189 0.99 -25.00 17.39
C PRO A 189 2.26 -25.86 17.41
N ASP A 190 2.38 -26.75 18.40
CA ASP A 190 3.59 -27.58 18.58
C ASP A 190 3.83 -28.51 17.39
N GLU A 191 2.77 -28.99 16.72
CA GLU A 191 2.88 -29.83 15.52
C GLU A 191 3.61 -29.08 14.40
N MET A 192 3.19 -27.84 14.11
CA MET A 192 3.85 -26.98 13.14
C MET A 192 5.29 -26.67 13.54
N LEU A 193 5.54 -26.36 14.81
CA LEU A 193 6.90 -26.11 15.32
C LEU A 193 7.80 -27.33 15.14
N ASN A 194 7.28 -28.54 15.37
CA ASN A 194 8.05 -29.77 15.20
C ASN A 194 8.39 -30.03 13.73
N VAL A 195 7.45 -29.79 12.81
CA VAL A 195 7.69 -29.90 11.36
C VAL A 195 8.72 -28.86 10.91
N LEU A 196 8.55 -27.60 11.29
CA LEU A 196 9.48 -26.52 10.94
C LEU A 196 10.88 -26.78 11.49
N HIS A 197 11.00 -27.14 12.77
CA HIS A 197 12.29 -27.45 13.39
C HIS A 197 12.96 -28.66 12.72
N GLY A 198 12.19 -29.72 12.43
CA GLY A 198 12.68 -30.88 11.70
C GLY A 198 13.22 -30.52 10.31
N TYR A 199 12.47 -29.70 9.55
CA TYR A 199 12.90 -29.22 8.23
C TYR A 199 14.21 -28.42 8.29
N LEU A 200 14.33 -27.49 9.24
CA LEU A 200 15.54 -26.68 9.39
C LEU A 200 16.76 -27.53 9.79
N ASN A 201 16.58 -28.58 10.61
CA ASN A 201 17.66 -29.51 10.93
C ASN A 201 18.09 -30.33 9.70
N LEU A 202 17.13 -30.79 8.88
CA LEU A 202 17.45 -31.50 7.64
C LEU A 202 18.29 -30.61 6.70
N LEU A 203 17.96 -29.31 6.60
CA LEU A 203 18.78 -28.37 5.85
C LEU A 203 20.17 -28.19 6.45
N ALA A 204 20.27 -28.00 7.77
CA ALA A 204 21.57 -27.85 8.45
C ALA A 204 22.46 -29.09 8.25
N GLU A 205 21.90 -30.30 8.34
CA GLU A 205 22.61 -31.55 8.08
C GLU A 205 23.05 -31.66 6.61
N ALA A 206 22.18 -31.33 5.66
CA ALA A 206 22.48 -31.43 4.23
C ALA A 206 23.62 -30.49 3.79
N TYR A 207 23.67 -29.28 4.36
CA TYR A 207 24.74 -28.30 4.07
C TYR A 207 25.99 -28.52 4.93
N GLY A 208 25.93 -29.36 5.97
CA GLY A 208 27.02 -29.64 6.90
C GLY A 208 27.42 -28.46 7.81
N LYS A 209 26.91 -27.26 7.53
CA LYS A 209 27.01 -26.03 8.31
C LYS A 209 25.92 -25.05 7.84
N PHE A 210 25.63 -24.03 8.65
CA PHE A 210 24.80 -22.92 8.19
C PHE A 210 25.52 -22.16 7.06
N ASP A 211 24.81 -21.99 5.95
CA ASP A 211 25.32 -21.34 4.76
C ASP A 211 24.71 -19.95 4.62
N HIS A 212 25.54 -18.92 4.84
CA HIS A 212 25.15 -17.52 4.70
C HIS A 212 24.74 -17.16 3.27
N GLU A 213 25.27 -17.85 2.24
CA GLU A 213 24.89 -17.60 0.84
C GLU A 213 23.49 -18.13 0.53
N ASN A 214 23.06 -19.17 1.27
CA ASN A 214 21.78 -19.84 1.10
C ASN A 214 20.84 -19.62 2.30
N GLN A 215 21.04 -18.55 3.08
CA GLN A 215 20.23 -18.23 4.26
C GLN A 215 18.72 -18.14 3.96
N TRP A 216 18.36 -17.77 2.72
CA TRP A 216 16.97 -17.73 2.27
C TRP A 216 16.25 -19.09 2.40
N LEU A 217 16.96 -20.20 2.19
CA LEU A 217 16.40 -21.56 2.36
C LEU A 217 16.00 -21.85 3.80
N PHE A 218 16.58 -21.15 4.78
CA PHE A 218 16.26 -21.26 6.19
C PHE A 218 15.21 -20.23 6.63
N THR A 219 15.25 -19.01 6.08
CA THR A 219 14.28 -17.94 6.37
C THR A 219 12.90 -18.24 5.82
N PHE A 220 12.82 -18.67 4.55
CA PHE A 220 11.55 -18.87 3.84
C PHE A 220 10.60 -19.86 4.54
N PRO A 221 11.05 -21.05 5.00
CA PRO A 221 10.19 -21.99 5.74
C PRO A 221 9.60 -21.39 7.02
N VAL A 222 10.34 -20.56 7.75
CA VAL A 222 9.84 -19.90 8.96
C VAL A 222 8.69 -18.96 8.61
N ILE A 223 8.88 -18.11 7.60
CA ILE A 223 7.83 -17.19 7.16
C ILE A 223 6.59 -17.95 6.66
N VAL A 224 6.77 -18.89 5.73
CA VAL A 224 5.66 -19.63 5.11
C VAL A 224 4.87 -20.45 6.11
N SER A 225 5.56 -21.14 7.04
CA SER A 225 4.87 -21.94 8.06
C SER A 225 3.93 -21.08 8.89
N ILE A 226 4.36 -19.87 9.26
CA ILE A 226 3.54 -18.96 10.06
C ILE A 226 2.46 -18.28 9.22
N CYS A 227 2.73 -17.94 7.96
CA CYS A 227 1.68 -17.45 7.06
C CYS A 227 0.56 -18.49 6.88
N ALA A 228 0.88 -19.79 6.85
CA ALA A 228 -0.10 -20.87 6.74
C ALA A 228 -1.06 -20.99 7.94
N LEU A 229 -0.82 -20.26 9.04
CA LEU A 229 -1.76 -20.13 10.16
C LEU A 229 -2.86 -19.08 9.91
N PHE A 230 -2.83 -18.40 8.77
CA PHE A 230 -3.77 -17.35 8.41
C PHE A 230 -4.41 -17.65 7.05
N ASP A 231 -5.74 -17.60 6.98
CA ASP A 231 -6.48 -17.85 5.74
C ASP A 231 -6.46 -16.63 4.79
N ASP A 232 -6.02 -15.46 5.28
CA ASP A 232 -6.14 -14.16 4.62
C ASP A 232 -4.79 -13.51 4.25
N ILE A 233 -3.69 -14.26 4.34
CA ILE A 233 -2.36 -13.78 3.93
C ILE A 233 -2.04 -14.20 2.49
N ARG A 234 -1.61 -13.24 1.67
CA ARG A 234 -1.04 -13.48 0.34
C ARG A 234 0.45 -13.15 0.34
N ILE A 235 1.24 -13.99 -0.32
CA ILE A 235 2.69 -13.82 -0.42
C ILE A 235 3.04 -13.41 -1.86
N HIS A 236 3.63 -12.23 -2.00
CA HIS A 236 4.16 -11.71 -3.26
C HIS A 236 5.69 -11.82 -3.22
N ALA A 237 6.30 -12.45 -4.22
CA ALA A 237 7.76 -12.64 -4.26
C ALA A 237 8.43 -11.60 -5.16
N ASN A 238 9.64 -11.16 -4.78
CA ASN A 238 10.49 -10.26 -5.57
C ASN A 238 9.79 -8.96 -5.98
N GLU A 239 9.14 -8.31 -5.03
CA GLU A 239 8.40 -7.08 -5.32
C GLU A 239 9.36 -5.89 -5.39
N ALA A 240 9.52 -5.34 -6.60
CA ALA A 240 10.30 -4.14 -6.85
C ALA A 240 9.42 -2.89 -6.72
N VAL A 241 9.89 -1.91 -5.95
CA VAL A 241 9.28 -0.59 -5.81
C VAL A 241 10.32 0.50 -6.08
N VAL A 242 9.87 1.55 -6.75
CA VAL A 242 10.67 2.73 -7.09
C VAL A 242 9.91 3.93 -6.55
N GLY A 243 10.60 4.76 -5.75
CA GLY A 243 10.03 5.97 -5.19
C GLY A 243 10.27 7.16 -6.10
N ASP A 244 9.27 8.02 -6.23
CA ASP A 244 9.39 9.28 -6.96
C ASP A 244 9.84 10.40 -6.00
N GLU A 245 9.37 10.35 -4.76
CA GLU A 245 9.65 11.32 -3.70
C GLU A 245 10.77 10.88 -2.80
N VAL A 246 10.85 9.60 -2.47
CA VAL A 246 12.07 9.03 -1.88
C VAL A 246 12.89 8.47 -3.03
N SER A 247 13.95 9.16 -3.42
CA SER A 247 14.73 8.88 -4.64
C SER A 247 15.61 7.62 -4.52
N ALA A 248 14.96 6.48 -4.38
CA ALA A 248 15.53 5.16 -4.20
C ALA A 248 14.63 4.07 -4.81
N SER A 249 15.25 2.98 -5.22
CA SER A 249 14.59 1.75 -5.63
C SER A 249 15.01 0.58 -4.75
N ILE A 250 14.06 -0.31 -4.44
CA ILE A 250 14.29 -1.52 -3.66
C ILE A 250 13.48 -2.68 -4.21
N THR A 251 14.06 -3.86 -4.12
CA THR A 251 13.34 -5.12 -4.31
C THR A 251 13.28 -5.84 -2.98
N PHE A 252 12.06 -6.16 -2.54
CA PHE A 252 11.84 -6.99 -1.37
C PHE A 252 11.76 -8.46 -1.78
N GLU A 253 12.40 -9.34 -1.01
CA GLU A 253 12.34 -10.79 -1.29
C GLU A 253 10.90 -11.32 -1.21
N LEU A 254 10.15 -10.86 -0.20
CA LEU A 254 8.71 -11.10 -0.09
C LEU A 254 7.98 -9.86 0.40
N VAL A 255 6.73 -9.72 -0.03
CA VAL A 255 5.75 -8.83 0.57
C VAL A 255 4.54 -9.66 0.96
N LEU A 256 4.20 -9.64 2.24
CA LEU A 256 3.00 -10.28 2.77
C LEU A 256 1.88 -9.26 2.77
N GLU A 257 0.80 -9.53 2.06
CA GLU A 257 -0.43 -8.73 2.05
C GLU A 257 -1.45 -9.40 2.96
N ARG A 258 -2.02 -8.62 3.89
CA ARG A 258 -3.09 -9.07 4.77
C ARG A 258 -4.06 -7.91 5.01
N GLY A 259 -5.24 -7.98 4.41
CA GLY A 259 -6.18 -6.85 4.39
C GLY A 259 -5.54 -5.62 3.73
N ASP A 260 -5.53 -4.48 4.41
CA ASP A 260 -4.90 -3.24 3.92
C ASP A 260 -3.42 -3.12 4.36
N SER A 261 -2.94 -4.06 5.16
CA SER A 261 -1.60 -4.06 5.74
C SER A 261 -0.61 -4.86 4.91
N HIS A 262 0.63 -4.38 4.85
CA HIS A 262 1.72 -5.00 4.10
C HIS A 262 2.95 -5.21 5.00
N VAL A 263 3.57 -6.38 4.90
CA VAL A 263 4.83 -6.72 5.57
C VAL A 263 5.90 -7.03 4.54
N CYS A 264 6.89 -6.17 4.45
CA CYS A 264 8.04 -6.37 3.58
C CYS A 264 9.11 -7.22 4.30
N ILE A 265 9.52 -8.33 3.69
CA ILE A 265 10.59 -9.19 4.18
C ILE A 265 11.88 -8.78 3.48
N VAL A 266 12.92 -8.48 4.27
CA VAL A 266 14.26 -8.14 3.78
C VAL A 266 15.23 -9.23 4.21
N ASP A 267 15.78 -9.93 3.23
CA ASP A 267 16.86 -10.90 3.40
C ASP A 267 18.21 -10.17 3.46
N ALA A 268 18.75 -10.04 4.66
CA ALA A 268 19.94 -9.24 4.96
C ALA A 268 21.23 -9.97 4.58
N LYS A 269 21.46 -10.17 3.27
CA LYS A 269 22.58 -10.98 2.72
C LYS A 269 23.96 -10.46 3.09
N ARG A 270 24.10 -9.16 3.35
CA ARG A 270 25.36 -8.52 3.77
C ARG A 270 25.38 -8.16 5.26
N GLY A 271 24.51 -8.79 6.04
CA GLY A 271 24.39 -8.60 7.49
C GLY A 271 23.27 -7.65 7.90
N ILE A 272 22.83 -7.79 9.15
CA ILE A 272 21.60 -7.16 9.66
C ILE A 272 21.59 -5.63 9.52
N ARG A 273 22.75 -4.98 9.67
CA ARG A 273 22.84 -3.51 9.60
C ARG A 273 22.50 -2.99 8.20
N GLN A 274 22.97 -3.69 7.17
CA GLN A 274 22.69 -3.36 5.78
C GLN A 274 21.21 -3.67 5.45
N GLY A 275 20.68 -4.81 5.89
CA GLY A 275 19.27 -5.13 5.75
C GLY A 275 18.34 -4.12 6.45
N LEU A 276 18.74 -3.60 7.61
CA LEU A 276 17.97 -2.57 8.33
C LEU A 276 17.98 -1.24 7.56
N ALA A 277 19.14 -0.83 7.04
CA ALA A 277 19.22 0.36 6.18
C ALA A 277 18.30 0.23 4.96
N GLN A 278 18.28 -0.96 4.34
CA GLN A 278 17.36 -1.30 3.25
C GLN A 278 15.90 -1.19 3.66
N ALA A 279 15.52 -1.82 4.76
CA ALA A 279 14.14 -1.81 5.23
C ALA A 279 13.67 -0.40 5.63
N TYR A 280 14.54 0.44 6.19
CA TYR A 280 14.20 1.80 6.58
C TYR A 280 13.81 2.67 5.38
N VAL A 281 14.68 2.74 4.37
CA VAL A 281 14.38 3.53 3.17
C VAL A 281 13.29 2.85 2.35
N GLY A 282 13.36 1.53 2.21
CA GLY A 282 12.41 0.75 1.45
C GLY A 282 10.99 0.83 1.99
N SER A 283 10.80 0.90 3.31
CA SER A 283 9.47 1.07 3.90
C SER A 283 8.85 2.42 3.53
N GLU A 284 9.66 3.48 3.43
CA GLU A 284 9.18 4.81 3.04
C GLU A 284 8.85 4.85 1.54
N VAL A 285 9.71 4.26 0.69
CA VAL A 285 9.43 4.07 -0.74
C VAL A 285 8.14 3.26 -0.93
N PHE A 286 7.99 2.15 -0.22
CA PHE A 286 6.80 1.30 -0.32
C PHE A 286 5.54 2.05 0.14
N ALA A 287 5.62 2.80 1.23
CA ALA A 287 4.52 3.62 1.74
C ALA A 287 4.06 4.65 0.71
N GLU A 288 5.00 5.27 0.01
CA GLU A 288 4.75 6.19 -1.09
C GLU A 288 4.11 5.49 -2.29
N THR A 289 4.77 4.47 -2.85
CA THR A 289 4.34 3.79 -4.09
C THR A 289 2.97 3.11 -3.93
N LYS A 290 2.70 2.50 -2.77
CA LYS A 290 1.42 1.83 -2.48
C LYS A 290 0.42 2.73 -1.79
N MET A 291 0.84 3.94 -1.43
CA MET A 291 0.01 4.94 -0.75
C MET A 291 -0.62 4.43 0.55
N VAL A 292 0.15 3.68 1.33
CA VAL A 292 -0.27 3.09 2.61
C VAL A 292 0.31 3.88 3.78
N LYS A 293 -0.47 4.01 4.84
CA LYS A 293 -0.04 4.74 6.05
C LYS A 293 0.94 3.92 6.89
N ASN A 294 0.75 2.62 6.92
CA ASN A 294 1.52 1.69 7.74
C ASN A 294 2.25 0.71 6.83
N VAL A 295 3.56 0.63 6.99
CA VAL A 295 4.39 -0.40 6.38
C VAL A 295 5.09 -1.13 7.49
N TYR A 296 5.00 -2.45 7.47
CA TYR A 296 5.69 -3.31 8.41
C TYR A 296 6.86 -3.97 7.70
N SER A 297 7.91 -4.31 8.42
CA SER A 297 8.99 -5.09 7.83
C SER A 297 9.59 -6.10 8.80
N ILE A 298 10.05 -7.22 8.25
CA ILE A 298 10.87 -8.19 8.97
C ILE A 298 12.21 -8.23 8.27
N VAL A 299 13.27 -7.90 9.01
CA VAL A 299 14.64 -7.91 8.51
C VAL A 299 15.37 -9.07 9.16
N THR A 300 16.00 -9.91 8.35
CA THR A 300 16.68 -11.08 8.89
C THR A 300 17.85 -11.56 8.05
N CYS A 301 18.90 -12.06 8.72
CA CYS A 301 19.95 -12.90 8.13
C CYS A 301 19.87 -14.33 8.67
N PHE A 302 18.64 -14.80 8.94
CA PHE A 302 18.25 -16.01 9.64
C PHE A 302 18.71 -16.11 11.10
N THR A 303 19.96 -15.81 11.43
CA THR A 303 20.51 -15.85 12.80
C THR A 303 20.06 -14.68 13.67
N GLN A 304 19.58 -13.60 13.04
CA GLN A 304 19.08 -12.39 13.69
C GLN A 304 17.79 -11.94 13.02
N TRP A 305 16.81 -11.53 13.80
CA TRP A 305 15.50 -11.09 13.34
C TRP A 305 15.15 -9.75 13.99
N VAL A 306 14.66 -8.81 13.18
CA VAL A 306 14.22 -7.49 13.62
C VAL A 306 12.89 -7.15 12.96
N PHE A 307 11.97 -6.60 13.76
CA PHE A 307 10.61 -6.27 13.34
C PHE A 307 10.42 -4.75 13.34
N LEU A 308 10.06 -4.19 12.19
CA LEU A 308 9.90 -2.74 12.00
C LEU A 308 8.44 -2.36 11.82
N LYS A 309 8.02 -1.27 12.47
CA LYS A 309 6.70 -0.64 12.28
C LYS A 309 6.94 0.78 11.78
N ASN A 310 6.63 1.04 10.52
CA ASN A 310 6.75 2.38 9.93
C ASN A 310 5.35 2.98 9.73
N ARG A 311 5.07 4.06 10.46
CA ARG A 311 3.82 4.83 10.42
C ARG A 311 4.09 6.27 9.99
N ASP A 312 3.04 6.97 9.60
CA ASP A 312 3.09 8.37 9.15
C ASP A 312 3.80 9.32 10.15
N ASP A 313 3.72 9.02 11.44
CA ASP A 313 4.20 9.85 12.54
C ASP A 313 5.41 9.25 13.26
N GLN A 314 5.66 7.95 13.13
CA GLN A 314 6.68 7.26 13.92
C GLN A 314 7.28 6.04 13.18
N THR A 315 8.57 5.80 13.45
CA THR A 315 9.25 4.55 13.08
C THR A 315 9.69 3.81 14.34
N GLU A 316 9.34 2.53 14.44
CA GLU A 316 9.67 1.68 15.57
C GLU A 316 10.44 0.43 15.11
N GLN A 317 11.44 0.03 15.88
CA GLN A 317 12.26 -1.16 15.66
C GLN A 317 12.21 -2.06 16.89
N SER A 318 12.10 -3.38 16.70
CA SER A 318 12.28 -4.30 17.82
C SER A 318 13.75 -4.43 18.21
N TRP A 319 14.02 -4.88 19.44
CA TRP A 319 15.33 -5.46 19.74
C TRP A 319 15.62 -6.66 18.83
N VAL A 320 16.90 -6.94 18.62
CA VAL A 320 17.34 -8.09 17.81
C VAL A 320 16.94 -9.38 18.52
N VAL A 321 16.21 -10.23 17.81
CA VAL A 321 15.82 -11.56 18.27
C VAL A 321 16.79 -12.58 17.67
N PRO A 322 17.60 -13.27 18.50
CA PRO A 322 18.56 -14.24 17.99
C PRO A 322 17.91 -15.59 17.67
N MET A 323 18.26 -16.17 16.53
CA MET A 323 18.07 -17.60 16.24
C MET A 323 19.33 -18.34 16.67
N SER A 324 19.32 -18.92 17.87
CA SER A 324 20.47 -19.68 18.39
C SER A 324 20.71 -20.96 17.59
N LEU A 325 21.97 -21.21 17.25
CA LEU A 325 22.43 -22.43 16.59
C LEU A 325 23.22 -23.30 17.57
N LYS A 326 23.06 -24.62 17.47
CA LYS A 326 23.86 -25.63 18.16
C LYS A 326 24.29 -26.66 17.13
N ASN A 327 25.61 -26.85 16.98
CA ASN A 327 26.17 -27.67 15.89
C ASN A 327 25.64 -27.23 14.52
N ASP A 328 25.61 -25.92 14.27
CA ASP A 328 25.13 -25.30 13.03
C ASP A 328 23.64 -25.52 12.68
N ALA A 329 22.88 -26.16 13.56
CA ALA A 329 21.43 -26.35 13.45
C ALA A 329 20.68 -25.46 14.45
N PRO A 330 19.52 -24.88 14.08
CA PRO A 330 18.76 -24.02 14.97
C PRO A 330 18.17 -24.82 16.14
N THR A 331 18.20 -24.24 17.34
CA THR A 331 17.59 -24.90 18.50
C THR A 331 16.07 -24.81 18.42
N ARG A 332 15.37 -25.84 18.90
CA ARG A 332 13.89 -25.83 18.91
C ARG A 332 13.33 -24.62 19.68
N GLU A 333 14.01 -24.21 20.75
CA GLU A 333 13.61 -23.08 21.56
C GLU A 333 13.74 -21.74 20.82
N SER A 334 14.84 -21.51 20.09
CA SER A 334 15.00 -20.29 19.30
C SER A 334 14.04 -20.24 18.10
N VAL A 335 13.79 -21.40 17.46
CA VAL A 335 12.75 -21.53 16.42
C VAL A 335 11.39 -21.17 17.00
N LYS A 336 11.03 -21.68 18.18
CA LYS A 336 9.77 -21.37 18.86
C LYS A 336 9.64 -19.87 19.19
N ASP A 337 10.68 -19.23 19.71
CA ASP A 337 10.63 -17.81 20.05
C ASP A 337 10.47 -16.93 18.79
N VAL A 338 11.30 -17.15 17.77
CA VAL A 338 11.21 -16.38 16.51
C VAL A 338 9.88 -16.62 15.80
N ALA A 339 9.47 -17.89 15.62
CA ALA A 339 8.18 -18.22 15.03
C ALA A 339 7.01 -17.59 15.79
N GLY A 340 7.06 -17.61 17.12
CA GLY A 340 6.06 -16.97 17.97
C GLY A 340 6.00 -15.46 17.82
N ARG A 341 7.15 -14.79 17.62
CA ARG A 341 7.20 -13.34 17.38
C ARG A 341 6.73 -12.96 15.98
N VAL A 342 7.09 -13.73 14.96
CA VAL A 342 6.52 -13.58 13.60
C VAL A 342 5.01 -13.75 13.67
N TYR A 343 4.51 -14.78 14.36
CA TYR A 343 3.07 -15.02 14.49
C TYR A 343 2.36 -13.88 15.22
N ALA A 344 2.95 -13.38 16.30
CA ALA A 344 2.43 -12.20 17.01
C ALA A 344 2.39 -10.97 16.10
N PHE A 345 3.48 -10.70 15.38
CA PHE A 345 3.59 -9.55 14.48
C PHE A 345 2.55 -9.59 13.35
N LEU A 346 2.40 -10.75 12.69
CA LEU A 346 1.39 -10.95 11.65
C LEU A 346 -0.04 -10.94 12.19
N SER A 347 -0.25 -11.21 13.48
CA SER A 347 -1.56 -11.11 14.12
C SER A 347 -1.98 -9.69 14.46
N GLU A 348 -1.04 -8.76 14.58
CA GLU A 348 -1.30 -7.35 14.92
C GLU A 348 -1.79 -6.53 13.73
N ILE A 349 -1.50 -7.00 12.52
CA ILE A 349 -1.83 -6.32 11.27
C ILE A 349 -3.15 -6.84 10.68
N LYS A 350 -4.02 -5.93 10.26
CA LYS A 350 -5.29 -6.16 9.55
C LYS A 350 -5.51 -5.08 8.51
#